data_AF-A0A0X8F8V8-F1
#
_entry.id   AF-A0A0X8F8V8-F1
#
_cell.length_a   1.000
_cell.length_b   1.000
_cell.length_c   1.000
_cell.angle_alpha   90.00
_cell.angle_beta   90.00
_cell.angle_gamma   90.00
#
_symmetry.space_group_name_H-M   'P 1'
#
loop_
_entity.id
_entity.type
_entity.pdbx_description
1 polymer ?
#
loop_
_entity_poly.entity_id
_entity_poly.type
_entity_poly.pdbx_seq_one_letter_code
_entity_poly.pdbx_strand_id
1 'polypeptide(L)'
;MKRQVYQCETDSYKEMEVIGRVRYNGESFGIDSLTNDEIYDVINVDRGDMLRVVDDSKEDYLYSLKNPRPIDGSSPGGKWELVEDFTGELSKFL
;
A
#
# COMPACT_ATOMS: atom_id res chain seq x y z
N MET A 1 -1.27 7.10 13.54
CA MET A 1 -0.29 8.07 13.00
C MET A 1 -0.96 8.71 11.80
N LYS A 2 -0.66 9.97 11.45
CA LYS A 2 -1.35 10.65 10.34
C LYS A 2 -0.44 10.82 9.12
N ARG A 3 -1.00 10.66 7.92
CA ARG A 3 -0.32 10.84 6.63
C ARG A 3 -1.13 11.77 5.74
N GLN A 4 -0.44 12.65 5.02
CA GLN A 4 -1.03 13.45 3.94
C GLN A 4 -1.07 12.59 2.68
N VAL A 5 -2.27 12.33 2.16
CA VAL A 5 -2.52 11.51 0.97
C VAL A 5 -3.07 12.42 -0.12
N TYR A 6 -2.47 12.37 -1.30
CA TYR A 6 -2.89 13.16 -2.45
C TYR A 6 -4.19 12.60 -3.04
N GLN A 7 -5.06 13.47 -3.56
CA GLN A 7 -6.37 13.12 -4.14
C GLN A 7 -6.48 13.78 -5.51
N CYS A 8 -6.19 13.05 -6.58
CA CYS A 8 -6.11 13.61 -7.92
C CYS A 8 -7.44 14.21 -8.41
N GLU A 9 -8.60 13.73 -7.93
CA GLU A 9 -9.91 14.22 -8.36
C GLU A 9 -10.19 15.66 -7.91
N THR A 10 -9.49 16.11 -6.87
CA THR A 10 -9.67 17.44 -6.27
C THR A 10 -8.41 18.28 -6.28
N ASP A 11 -7.29 17.74 -6.80
CA ASP A 11 -5.96 18.37 -6.75
C ASP A 11 -5.61 18.88 -5.34
N SER A 12 -5.79 18.02 -4.33
CA SER A 12 -5.59 18.39 -2.93
C SER A 12 -5.05 17.24 -2.09
N TYR A 13 -4.57 17.56 -0.88
CA TYR A 13 -4.13 16.57 0.10
C TYR A 13 -5.16 16.42 1.20
N LYS A 14 -5.37 15.18 1.61
CA LYS A 14 -6.23 14.80 2.73
C LYS A 14 -5.42 14.09 3.79
N GLU A 15 -5.68 14.43 5.05
CA GLU A 15 -5.08 13.72 6.18
C GLU A 15 -5.82 12.42 6.45
N MET A 16 -5.07 11.32 6.53
CA MET A 16 -5.59 9.98 6.79
C MET A 16 -4.86 9.32 7.96
N GLU A 17 -5.56 8.48 8.72
CA GLU A 17 -4.95 7.67 9.76
C GLU A 17 -4.25 6.45 9.14
N VAL A 18 -3.02 6.21 9.59
CA VAL A 18 -2.16 5.08 9.23
C VAL A 18 -2.27 4.03 10.35
N ILE A 19 -2.54 2.79 9.95
CA ILE A 19 -2.69 1.64 10.86
C ILE A 19 -1.39 0.81 10.99
N GLY A 20 -0.43 0.99 10.08
CA GLY A 20 0.88 0.36 10.15
C GLY A 20 1.70 0.60 8.89
N ARG A 21 2.84 -0.07 8.79
CA ARG A 21 3.79 0.05 7.68
C ARG A 21 4.20 -1.32 7.17
N VAL A 22 4.30 -1.45 5.85
CA VAL A 22 4.69 -2.69 5.17
C VAL A 22 5.78 -2.41 4.15
N ARG A 23 6.68 -3.37 3.93
CA ARG A 23 7.65 -3.32 2.83
C ARG A 23 7.11 -4.13 1.66
N TYR A 24 7.25 -3.60 0.45
CA TYR A 24 7.02 -4.38 -0.77
C TYR A 24 8.31 -5.12 -1.16
N ASN A 25 8.22 -6.45 -1.28
CA ASN A 25 9.31 -7.30 -1.76
C ASN A 25 8.87 -7.98 -3.06
N GLY A 26 9.32 -7.47 -4.21
CA GLY A 26 8.87 -7.87 -5.53
C GLY A 26 9.42 -7.01 -6.66
N GLU A 27 9.15 -7.37 -7.92
CA GLU A 27 9.61 -6.59 -9.07
C GLU A 27 8.89 -5.23 -9.12
N SER A 28 9.64 -4.12 -9.09
CA SER A 28 9.07 -2.78 -9.24
C SER A 28 8.23 -2.66 -10.51
N PHE A 29 7.07 -2.02 -10.42
CA PHE A 29 6.15 -1.88 -11.55
C PHE A 29 5.44 -0.53 -11.54
N GLY A 30 4.89 -0.14 -12.69
CA GLY A 30 4.27 1.16 -12.88
C GLY A 30 5.31 2.30 -12.92
N ILE A 31 4.85 3.52 -13.26
CA ILE A 31 5.68 4.73 -13.15
C ILE A 31 5.69 5.21 -11.69
N ASP A 32 4.50 5.24 -11.09
CA ASP A 32 4.26 5.64 -9.70
C ASP A 32 3.38 4.56 -9.04
N SER A 33 3.93 3.38 -8.74
CA SER A 33 3.20 2.30 -8.04
C SER A 33 4.03 1.71 -6.89
N LEU A 34 4.43 0.44 -6.97
CA LEU A 34 5.25 -0.20 -5.93
C LEU A 34 6.67 -0.42 -6.44
N THR A 35 7.62 -0.01 -5.61
CA THR A 35 9.07 -0.13 -5.80
C THR A 35 9.63 -1.16 -4.83
N ASN A 36 10.49 -2.06 -5.35
CA ASN A 36 11.13 -3.09 -4.55
C ASN A 36 11.86 -2.51 -3.32
N ASP A 37 11.70 -3.18 -2.18
CA ASP A 37 12.26 -2.85 -0.87
C ASP A 37 11.78 -1.54 -0.24
N GLU A 38 10.85 -0.82 -0.89
CA GLU A 38 10.28 0.41 -0.35
C GLU A 38 9.24 0.11 0.75
N ILE A 39 9.14 1.02 1.72
CA ILE A 39 8.23 0.92 2.87
C ILE A 39 7.07 1.88 2.68
N TYR A 40 5.86 1.34 2.79
CA TYR A 40 4.64 2.07 2.54
C TYR A 40 3.75 2.15 3.78
N ASP A 41 3.04 3.28 3.90
CA ASP A 41 2.02 3.50 4.92
C ASP A 41 0.71 2.79 4.52
N VAL A 42 0.14 2.04 5.46
CA VAL A 42 -1.14 1.36 5.29
C VAL A 42 -2.25 2.16 5.93
N ILE A 43 -3.28 2.48 5.15
CA ILE A 43 -4.46 3.21 5.61
C ILE A 43 -5.48 2.27 6.26
N ASN A 44 -5.79 1.15 5.61
CA ASN A 44 -6.67 0.11 6.15
C ASN A 44 -6.47 -1.24 5.46
N VAL A 45 -7.06 -2.28 6.05
CA VAL A 45 -7.33 -3.56 5.38
C VAL A 45 -8.78 -3.53 4.91
N ASP A 46 -8.99 -3.56 3.59
CA ASP A 46 -10.33 -3.52 3.01
C ASP A 46 -10.92 -4.94 2.89
N ARG A 47 -12.24 -5.02 2.70
CA ARG A 47 -12.94 -6.29 2.52
C ARG A 47 -12.43 -6.98 1.26
N GLY A 48 -12.07 -8.27 1.38
CA GLY A 48 -11.65 -9.11 0.25
C GLY A 48 -10.14 -9.26 0.08
N ASP A 49 -9.38 -9.30 1.18
CA ASP A 49 -7.92 -9.51 1.18
C ASP A 49 -7.15 -8.43 0.39
N MET A 50 -7.52 -7.16 0.57
CA MET A 50 -6.87 -6.01 -0.06
C MET A 50 -6.28 -5.07 0.99
N LEU A 51 -5.08 -4.57 0.73
CA LEU A 51 -4.40 -3.53 1.50
C LEU A 51 -4.55 -2.19 0.79
N ARG A 52 -5.00 -1.15 1.51
CA ARG A 52 -5.00 0.22 1.02
C ARG A 52 -3.71 0.89 1.45
N VAL A 53 -2.88 1.24 0.48
CA VAL A 53 -1.50 1.65 0.69
C VAL A 53 -1.26 2.99 0.00
N VAL A 54 -0.55 3.89 0.68
CA VAL A 54 -0.07 5.13 0.06
C VAL A 54 1.21 4.79 -0.70
N ASP A 55 1.15 4.75 -2.03
CA ASP A 55 2.25 4.28 -2.88
C ASP A 55 3.13 5.41 -3.43
N ASP A 56 3.96 5.13 -4.43
CA ASP A 56 4.91 6.10 -5.00
C ASP A 56 4.21 7.35 -5.60
N SER A 57 2.94 7.23 -5.99
CA SER A 57 2.11 8.35 -6.48
C SER A 57 1.72 9.35 -5.38
N LYS A 58 1.90 8.96 -4.10
CA LYS A 58 1.39 9.64 -2.89
C LYS A 58 -0.13 9.60 -2.73
N GLU A 59 -0.84 8.91 -3.61
CA GLU A 59 -2.25 8.57 -3.47
C GLU A 59 -2.38 7.22 -2.77
N ASP A 60 -3.59 6.89 -2.31
CA ASP A 60 -3.89 5.58 -1.75
C ASP A 60 -4.55 4.65 -2.76
N TYR A 61 -3.94 3.50 -3.00
CA TYR A 61 -4.46 2.47 -3.90
C TYR A 61 -4.65 1.13 -3.19
N LEU A 62 -5.54 0.31 -3.76
CA LEU A 62 -5.81 -1.04 -3.28
C LEU A 62 -4.90 -2.05 -3.98
N TYR A 63 -4.13 -2.77 -3.18
CA TYR A 63 -3.28 -3.85 -3.63
C TYR A 63 -3.70 -5.18 -3.00
N SER A 64 -3.52 -6.28 -3.73
CA SER A 64 -3.77 -7.61 -3.16
C SER A 64 -2.87 -7.83 -1.95
N LEU A 65 -3.44 -8.38 -0.88
CA LEU A 65 -2.71 -8.77 0.32
C LEU A 65 -1.80 -9.98 0.05
N LYS A 66 -2.15 -10.84 -0.90
CA LYS A 66 -1.43 -12.09 -1.20
C LYS A 66 -0.40 -11.95 -2.32
N ASN A 67 -0.71 -11.17 -3.35
CA ASN A 67 0.19 -10.94 -4.48
C ASN A 67 0.00 -9.52 -5.05
N PRO A 68 0.54 -8.48 -4.38
CA PRO A 68 0.56 -7.12 -4.92
C PRO A 68 1.26 -7.07 -6.28
N ARG A 69 0.52 -6.69 -7.32
CA ARG A 69 0.97 -6.68 -8.72
C ARG A 69 0.07 -5.78 -9.59
N PRO A 70 0.50 -5.37 -10.79
CA PRO A 70 -0.35 -4.61 -11.69
C PRO A 70 -1.44 -5.51 -12.29
N ILE A 71 -2.63 -4.92 -12.51
CA ILE A 71 -3.82 -5.64 -13.00
C ILE A 71 -3.62 -6.17 -14.43
N ASP A 72 -2.82 -5.47 -15.23
CA ASP A 72 -2.53 -5.84 -16.62
C ASP A 72 -1.57 -7.05 -16.74
N GLY A 73 -1.02 -7.55 -15.62
CA GLY A 73 -0.11 -8.69 -15.59
C GLY A 73 1.30 -8.38 -16.11
N SER A 74 1.67 -7.10 -16.23
CA SER A 74 3.00 -6.66 -16.69
C SER A 74 4.14 -7.01 -15.73
N SER A 75 3.83 -7.35 -14.47
CA SER A 75 4.80 -7.82 -13.47
C SER A 75 4.28 -9.09 -12.76
N PRO A 76 5.17 -10.02 -12.37
CA PRO A 76 4.81 -11.18 -11.57
C PRO A 76 4.24 -10.81 -10.18
N GLY A 77 4.55 -9.61 -9.70
CA GLY A 77 4.17 -9.11 -8.39
C GLY A 77 5.20 -9.36 -7.31
N GLY A 78 4.75 -9.27 -6.06
CA GLY A 78 5.59 -9.40 -4.88
C GLY A 78 4.83 -9.89 -3.65
N LYS A 79 5.38 -9.59 -2.49
CA LYS A 79 4.81 -9.88 -1.17
C LYS A 79 4.96 -8.68 -0.26
N TRP A 80 4.11 -8.63 0.76
CA TRP A 80 4.24 -7.68 1.85
C TRP A 80 5.05 -8.28 2.99
N GLU A 81 5.98 -7.51 3.53
CA GLU A 81 6.63 -7.80 4.81
C GLU A 81 6.13 -6.80 5.85
N LEU A 82 5.67 -7.27 6.99
CA LEU A 82 5.23 -6.40 8.07
C LEU A 82 6.44 -5.66 8.67
N VAL A 83 6.40 -4.33 8.69
CA VAL A 83 7.43 -3.48 9.32
C VAL A 83 6.95 -3.00 10.68
N GLU A 84 5.74 -2.44 10.73
CA GLU A 84 5.11 -1.96 11.97
C GLU A 84 3.59 -2.16 11.92
N ASP A 85 3.00 -2.46 13.08
CA ASP A 85 1.55 -2.61 13.27
C ASP A 85 1.11 -1.74 14.44
N PHE A 86 0.41 -0.63 14.17
CA PHE A 86 0.01 0.34 15.19
C PHE A 86 -1.31 -0.02 15.86
N THR A 87 -2.13 -0.84 15.21
CA THR A 87 -3.48 -1.18 15.68
C THR A 87 -3.63 -2.65 16.04
N GLY A 88 -2.66 -3.49 15.70
CA GLY A 88 -2.75 -4.95 15.80
C GLY A 88 -3.62 -5.56 14.69
N GLU A 89 -3.92 -4.79 13.63
CA GLU A 89 -4.76 -5.24 12.53
C GLU A 89 -3.96 -5.96 11.45
N LEU A 90 -2.77 -5.47 11.12
CA LEU A 90 -1.96 -6.00 10.02
C LEU A 90 -1.42 -7.41 10.31
N SER A 91 -0.97 -7.63 11.55
CA SER A 91 -0.44 -8.92 12.04
C SER A 91 -1.46 -10.07 12.02
N LYS A 92 -2.75 -9.80 11.79
CA LYS A 92 -3.76 -10.84 11.59
C LYS A 92 -3.74 -11.44 10.18
N PHE A 93 -3.11 -10.74 9.23
CA PHE A 93 -3.13 -11.09 7.81
C PHE A 93 -1.74 -11.29 7.19
N LEU A 94 -0.70 -10.65 7.76
CA LEU A 94 0.70 -10.72 7.31
C LEU A 94 1.55 -11.48 8.34
#